data_AF-A0A6M3L404-F1
#
_entry.id   AF-A0A6M3L404-F1
#
_cell.length_a   1.000
_cell.length_b   1.000
_cell.length_c   1.000
_cell.angle_alpha   90.00
_cell.angle_beta   90.00
_cell.angle_gamma   90.00
#
_symmetry.space_group_name_H-M   'P 1'
#
loop_
_entity.id
_entity.type
_entity.pdbx_description
1 polymer ?
#
loop_
_entity_poly.entity_id
_entity_poly.type
_entity_poly.pdbx_seq_one_letter_code
_entity_poly.pdbx_strand_id
1 'polypeptide(L)'
;MIDIRNKEREIIATLAEADLRGANLRWADLRGADLRGADLDFSAFPLWCGSFQIKADERLIWQLIAHIKRFNTTHIKDKKALDALKALEPYKNKFCNYNKEVCKI
;
A
#
# COMPACT_ATOMS: atom_id res chain seq x y z
N MET A 1 19.91 31.89 -22.18
CA MET A 1 18.46 32.15 -22.05
C MET A 1 17.78 30.95 -22.69
N ILE A 2 17.11 30.01 -22.01
CA ILE A 2 16.52 29.87 -20.67
C ILE A 2 16.83 28.44 -20.20
N ASP A 3 17.13 28.26 -18.91
CA ASP A 3 17.40 26.95 -18.28
C ASP A 3 16.10 26.13 -18.19
N ILE A 4 16.01 24.99 -18.90
CA ILE A 4 14.85 24.08 -18.89
C ILE A 4 15.09 22.88 -17.96
N ARG A 5 15.97 23.00 -16.96
CA ARG A 5 15.88 22.14 -15.76
C ARG A 5 14.71 22.62 -14.90
N ASN A 6 13.52 22.57 -15.50
CA ASN A 6 12.27 22.59 -14.77
C ASN A 6 12.20 21.25 -14.02
N LYS A 7 12.96 21.14 -12.93
CA LYS A 7 12.60 20.26 -11.82
C LYS A 7 11.26 20.78 -11.37
N GLU A 8 10.19 20.26 -11.97
CA GLU A 8 8.86 20.40 -11.45
C GLU A 8 8.97 20.17 -9.94
N ARG A 9 8.65 21.18 -9.14
CA ARG A 9 8.43 20.97 -7.72
C ARG A 9 7.17 20.13 -7.63
N GLU A 10 7.33 18.83 -7.81
CA GLU A 10 6.32 17.83 -7.50
C GLU A 10 6.00 18.08 -6.02
N ILE A 11 4.82 18.65 -5.74
CA ILE A 11 4.37 18.84 -4.37
C ILE A 11 4.04 17.43 -3.88
N ILE A 12 5.03 16.80 -3.27
CA ILE A 12 4.88 15.50 -2.64
C ILE A 12 4.03 15.71 -1.39
N ALA A 13 2.83 15.13 -1.38
CA ALA A 13 1.99 15.11 -0.19
C ALA A 13 2.71 14.33 0.92
N THR A 14 2.85 14.95 2.09
CA THR A 14 3.33 14.25 3.29
C THR A 14 2.12 13.81 4.09
N LEU A 15 1.87 12.51 4.08
CA LEU A 15 0.82 11.81 4.82
C LEU A 15 1.46 10.83 5.82
N ALA A 16 2.71 11.10 6.21
CA ALA A 16 3.44 10.27 7.14
C ALA A 16 2.70 10.24 8.48
N GLU A 17 2.57 9.04 9.06
CA GLU A 17 1.87 8.78 10.31
C GLU A 17 0.39 9.19 10.32
N ALA A 18 -0.20 9.50 9.15
CA ALA A 18 -1.59 9.91 9.05
C ALA A 18 -2.53 8.74 9.37
N ASP A 19 -3.56 9.02 10.17
CA ASP A 19 -4.71 8.14 10.31
C ASP A 19 -5.61 8.30 9.08
N LEU A 20 -5.50 7.37 8.13
CA LEU A 20 -6.31 7.33 6.91
C LEU A 20 -7.36 6.21 6.97
N ARG A 21 -7.69 5.74 8.18
CA ARG A 21 -8.65 4.65 8.35
C ARG A 21 -10.03 5.06 7.80
N GLY A 22 -10.59 4.21 6.95
CA GLY A 22 -11.88 4.49 6.29
C GLY A 22 -11.85 5.63 5.26
N ALA A 23 -10.70 6.23 4.97
CA ALA A 23 -10.61 7.33 4.02
C ALA A 23 -10.96 6.88 2.59
N ASN A 24 -11.69 7.72 1.85
CA ASN A 24 -11.99 7.46 0.44
C ASN A 24 -10.92 8.10 -0.45
N LEU A 25 -9.93 7.30 -0.88
CA LEU A 25 -8.78 7.77 -1.67
C LEU A 25 -8.88 7.40 -3.17
N ARG A 26 -10.05 6.95 -3.64
CA ARG A 26 -10.24 6.39 -5.01
C ARG A 26 -9.79 7.32 -6.14
N TRP A 27 -9.83 8.63 -5.92
CA TRP A 27 -9.50 9.66 -6.91
C TRP A 27 -8.32 10.54 -6.48
N ALA A 28 -7.64 10.18 -5.39
CA ALA A 28 -6.48 10.93 -4.91
C ALA A 28 -5.29 10.69 -5.83
N ASP A 29 -4.59 11.77 -6.19
CA ASP A 29 -3.26 11.70 -6.76
C ASP A 29 -2.23 11.63 -5.62
N LEU A 30 -1.73 10.43 -5.37
CA LEU A 30 -0.71 10.12 -4.35
C LEU A 30 0.67 9.91 -4.98
N ARG A 31 0.90 10.38 -6.21
CA ARG A 31 2.20 10.20 -6.87
C ARG A 31 3.32 10.84 -6.04
N GLY A 32 4.33 10.04 -5.73
CA GLY A 32 5.47 10.44 -4.90
C GLY A 32 5.15 10.65 -3.41
N ALA A 33 3.89 10.51 -2.98
CA ALA A 33 3.44 10.81 -1.62
C ALA A 33 4.19 10.01 -0.56
N ASP A 34 4.41 10.62 0.60
CA ASP A 34 5.01 9.96 1.75
C ASP A 34 3.94 9.37 2.65
N LEU A 35 3.84 8.04 2.68
CA LEU A 35 2.86 7.28 3.47
C LEU A 35 3.53 6.46 4.58
N ARG A 36 4.79 6.73 4.91
CA ARG A 36 5.49 6.02 6.01
C ARG A 36 4.71 6.21 7.31
N GLY A 37 4.41 5.13 8.02
CA GLY A 37 3.63 5.15 9.25
C GLY A 37 2.12 5.36 9.09
N ALA A 38 1.61 5.62 7.88
CA ALA A 38 0.18 5.84 7.67
C ALA A 38 -0.64 4.56 7.97
N ASP A 39 -1.86 4.74 8.48
CA ASP A 39 -2.81 3.65 8.67
C ASP A 39 -3.88 3.65 7.58
N LEU A 40 -3.82 2.64 6.69
CA LEU A 40 -4.75 2.50 5.56
C LEU A 40 -5.93 1.55 5.83
N ASP A 41 -6.16 1.10 7.07
CA ASP A 41 -7.23 0.12 7.36
C ASP A 41 -8.60 0.64 6.87
N PHE A 42 -9.33 -0.21 6.13
CA PHE A 42 -10.63 0.13 5.51
C PHE A 42 -10.63 1.32 4.53
N SER A 43 -9.46 1.86 4.18
CA SER A 43 -9.38 2.92 3.17
C SER A 43 -9.70 2.39 1.79
N ALA A 44 -10.27 3.24 0.94
CA ALA A 44 -10.38 2.97 -0.48
C ALA A 44 -9.13 3.48 -1.21
N PHE A 45 -8.03 2.74 -1.06
CA PHE A 45 -6.72 3.09 -1.61
C PHE A 45 -6.71 3.12 -3.15
N PRO A 46 -6.08 4.12 -3.81
CA PRO A 46 -6.01 4.18 -5.26
C PRO A 46 -5.04 3.09 -5.75
N LEU A 47 -5.55 2.11 -6.50
CA LEU A 47 -4.74 1.06 -7.12
C LEU A 47 -4.40 1.35 -8.59
N TRP A 48 -4.74 2.55 -9.08
CA TRP A 48 -4.40 3.04 -10.42
C TRP A 48 -3.09 3.84 -10.39
N CYS A 49 -2.65 4.43 -11.52
CA CYS A 49 -1.35 5.14 -11.59
C CYS A 49 -1.19 6.31 -10.59
N GLY A 50 -2.27 6.73 -9.93
CA GLY A 50 -2.27 7.68 -8.81
C GLY A 50 -1.49 7.23 -7.58
N SER A 51 -1.09 5.96 -7.42
CA SER A 51 -0.23 5.51 -6.31
C SER A 51 1.22 5.22 -6.73
N PHE A 52 1.65 5.76 -7.87
CA PHE A 52 3.02 5.53 -8.37
C PHE A 52 4.07 6.20 -7.46
N GLN A 53 5.17 5.49 -7.18
CA GLN A 53 6.31 5.99 -6.39
C GLN A 53 5.99 6.48 -4.96
N ILE A 54 4.89 6.02 -4.35
CA ILE A 54 4.66 6.29 -2.93
C ILE A 54 5.85 5.80 -2.08
N LYS A 55 6.16 6.55 -1.01
CA LYS A 55 7.12 6.12 -0.01
C LYS A 55 6.38 5.32 1.06
N ALA A 56 6.76 4.06 1.21
CA ALA A 56 6.22 3.13 2.19
C ALA A 56 7.31 2.69 3.17
N ASP A 57 6.92 2.39 4.40
CA ASP A 57 7.78 1.71 5.37
C ASP A 57 7.46 0.21 5.46
N GLU A 58 8.21 -0.50 6.30
CA GLU A 58 8.04 -1.95 6.49
C GLU A 58 6.64 -2.29 7.01
N ARG A 59 6.10 -1.47 7.94
CA ARG A 59 4.74 -1.64 8.48
C ARG A 59 3.71 -1.63 7.35
N LEU A 60 3.76 -0.62 6.48
CA LEU A 60 2.79 -0.44 5.40
C LEU A 60 2.86 -1.58 4.38
N ILE A 61 4.07 -2.08 4.09
CA ILE A 61 4.26 -3.28 3.25
C ILE A 61 3.56 -4.48 3.89
N TRP A 62 3.74 -4.70 5.19
CA TRP A 62 3.08 -5.79 5.90
C TRP A 62 1.56 -5.63 5.96
N GLN A 63 1.05 -4.40 6.10
CA GLN A 63 -0.39 -4.11 6.04
C GLN A 63 -0.98 -4.56 4.71
N LEU A 64 -0.36 -4.16 3.58
CA LEU A 64 -0.84 -4.50 2.24
C LEU A 64 -0.78 -6.02 1.97
N ILE A 65 0.31 -6.69 2.37
CA ILE A 65 0.45 -8.15 2.23
C ILE A 65 -0.64 -8.88 3.04
N ALA A 66 -0.89 -8.44 4.27
CA ALA A 66 -1.93 -9.03 5.12
C ALA A 66 -3.34 -8.88 4.52
N HIS A 67 -3.60 -7.81 3.76
CA HIS A 67 -4.86 -7.63 3.04
C HIS A 67 -4.94 -8.50 1.77
N ILE A 68 -3.87 -8.57 0.98
CA ILE A 68 -3.81 -9.44 -0.22
C ILE A 68 -4.05 -10.90 0.18
N LYS A 69 -3.48 -11.36 1.29
CA LYS A 69 -3.64 -12.74 1.78
C LYS A 69 -5.05 -13.08 2.25
N ARG A 70 -5.91 -12.10 2.47
CA ARG A 70 -7.33 -12.30 2.82
C ARG A 70 -8.24 -12.46 1.61
N PHE A 71 -7.75 -12.18 0.41
CA PHE A 71 -8.58 -12.33 -0.78
C PHE A 71 -8.94 -13.80 -0.99
N ASN A 72 -10.18 -14.06 -1.37
CA ASN A 72 -10.58 -15.39 -1.79
C ASN A 72 -9.95 -15.69 -3.15
N THR A 73 -8.89 -16.47 -3.17
CA THR A 73 -8.12 -16.79 -4.38
C THR A 73 -8.46 -18.18 -4.96
N THR A 74 -9.50 -18.85 -4.45
CA THR A 74 -9.88 -20.23 -4.85
C THR A 74 -10.22 -20.39 -6.34
N HIS A 75 -10.63 -19.30 -6.98
CA HIS A 75 -11.01 -19.26 -8.39
C HIS A 75 -9.85 -18.92 -9.35
N ILE A 76 -8.67 -18.57 -8.82
CA ILE A 76 -7.51 -18.19 -9.64
C ILE A 76 -6.91 -19.43 -10.29
N LYS A 77 -6.81 -19.41 -11.63
CA LYS A 77 -6.20 -20.50 -12.42
C LYS A 77 -4.77 -20.20 -12.88
N ASP A 78 -4.34 -18.93 -12.81
CA ASP A 78 -2.98 -18.55 -13.19
C ASP A 78 -1.97 -19.05 -12.17
N LYS A 79 -1.13 -20.01 -12.61
CA LYS A 79 -0.09 -20.61 -11.79
C LYS A 79 0.93 -19.58 -11.28
N LYS A 80 1.31 -18.58 -12.09
CA LYS A 80 2.28 -17.55 -11.67
C LYS A 80 1.72 -16.70 -10.55
N ALA A 81 0.44 -16.33 -10.64
CA ALA A 81 -0.24 -15.59 -9.58
C ALA A 81 -0.31 -16.41 -8.28
N LEU A 82 -0.64 -17.70 -8.38
CA LEU A 82 -0.67 -18.61 -7.22
C LEU A 82 0.72 -18.78 -6.58
N ASP A 83 1.77 -18.90 -7.39
CA ASP A 83 3.15 -19.04 -6.89
C ASP A 83 3.63 -17.74 -6.22
N ALA A 84 3.25 -16.56 -6.74
CA ALA A 84 3.49 -15.28 -6.07
C ALA A 84 2.77 -15.20 -4.71
N LEU A 85 1.51 -15.65 -4.63
CA LEU A 85 0.75 -15.68 -3.37
C LEU A 85 1.34 -16.66 -2.34
N LYS A 86 1.93 -17.77 -2.80
CA LYS A 86 2.66 -18.71 -1.94
C LYS A 86 3.97 -18.12 -1.43
N ALA A 87 4.69 -17.35 -2.25
CA ALA A 87 5.92 -16.67 -1.82
C ALA A 87 5.68 -15.67 -0.67
N LEU A 88 4.43 -15.20 -0.50
CA LEU A 88 4.04 -14.33 0.60
C LEU A 88 3.70 -15.07 1.91
N GLU A 89 3.61 -16.41 1.90
CA GLU A 89 3.21 -17.22 3.05
C GLU A 89 4.07 -17.00 4.31
N PRO A 90 5.41 -16.85 4.22
CA PRO A 90 6.24 -16.57 5.39
C PRO A 90 5.92 -15.23 6.08
N TYR A 91 5.25 -14.31 5.38
CA TYR A 91 4.98 -12.96 5.85
C TYR A 91 3.55 -12.77 6.36
N LYS A 92 2.69 -13.79 6.31
CA LYS A 92 1.26 -13.66 6.63
C LYS A 92 0.97 -13.03 7.99
N ASN A 93 1.83 -13.28 8.97
CA ASN A 93 1.67 -12.80 10.34
C ASN A 93 2.59 -11.61 10.67
N LYS A 94 3.33 -11.05 9.71
CA LYS A 94 4.26 -9.95 10.01
C LYS A 94 3.53 -8.69 10.47
N PHE A 95 2.35 -8.41 9.92
CA PHE A 95 1.55 -7.26 10.33
C PHE A 95 1.02 -7.38 11.78
N CYS A 96 0.98 -8.59 12.34
CA CYS A 96 0.60 -8.83 13.73
C CYS A 96 1.46 -8.11 14.76
N ASN A 97 2.70 -7.81 14.39
CA ASN A 97 3.61 -7.05 15.23
C ASN A 97 3.14 -5.59 15.42
N TYR A 98 2.28 -5.09 14.52
CA TYR A 98 1.79 -3.71 14.49
C TYR A 98 0.30 -3.62 14.82
N ASN A 99 -0.51 -4.61 14.43
CA ASN A 99 -1.91 -4.70 14.80
C ASN A 99 -2.32 -6.15 15.11
N LYS A 100 -2.51 -6.46 16.39
CA LYS A 100 -2.84 -7.82 16.88
C LYS A 100 -4.25 -8.28 16.48
N GLU A 101 -5.15 -7.37 16.14
CA GLU A 101 -6.52 -7.72 15.73
C GLU A 101 -6.54 -8.39 14.35
N VAL A 102 -5.52 -8.11 13.54
CA VAL A 102 -5.37 -8.63 12.18
C VAL A 102 -4.85 -10.08 12.15
N CYS A 103 -4.61 -10.69 13.31
CA CYS A 103 -4.03 -12.04 13.45
C CYS A 103 -5.03 -13.11 13.84
N LYS A 104 -6.28 -12.74 14.11
CA LYS A 104 -7.29 -13.63 14.70
C LYS A 104 -8.08 -14.44 13.67
N ILE A 105 -7.55 -14.62 12.46
CA ILE A 105 -8.25 -15.33 11.36
C ILE A 105 -7.33 -16.38 10.75
#